data_AF-A0A9X8N9J4-F1
#
_entry.id   AF-A0A9X8N9J4-F1
#
_cell.length_a   1.000
_cell.length_b   1.000
_cell.length_c   1.000
_cell.angle_alpha   90.00
_cell.angle_beta   90.00
_cell.angle_gamma   90.00
#
_symmetry.space_group_name_H-M   'P 1'
#
loop_
_entity.id
_entity.type
_entity.pdbx_description
1 polymer ?
#
loop_
_entity_poly.entity_id
_entity_poly.type
_entity_poly.pdbx_seq_one_letter_code
_entity_poly.pdbx_strand_id
1 'polypeptide(L)'
;DKIPPVAGVVGRPRHRPDALFADRGYDHDKYRRLLWQRGIRPVIARRGEPHGSGLGIFRYVVERTIAWLHGFRRLHIRWERRDDIHEAFLGLATCLITYRHVQRLC
;
A
#
# COMPACT_ATOMS: atom_id res chain seq x y z
N ASP A 1 -16.07 -5.86 -5.63
CA ASP A 1 -14.74 -5.40 -5.18
C ASP A 1 -14.21 -6.27 -4.06
N LYS A 2 -13.04 -6.90 -4.27
CA LYS A 2 -12.36 -7.75 -3.27
C LYS A 2 -11.49 -6.90 -2.33
N ILE A 3 -12.10 -5.98 -1.58
CA ILE A 3 -11.38 -5.26 -0.52
C ILE A 3 -11.54 -6.07 0.77
N PRO A 4 -10.45 -6.60 1.36
CA PRO A 4 -10.55 -7.32 2.62
C PRO A 4 -11.08 -6.40 3.73
N PRO A 5 -11.69 -6.95 4.79
CA PRO A 5 -12.09 -6.17 5.95
C PRO A 5 -10.91 -5.34 6.47
N VAL A 6 -11.13 -4.05 6.68
CA VAL A 6 -10.17 -3.17 7.33
C VAL A 6 -10.19 -3.49 8.82
N ALA A 7 -9.05 -3.88 9.38
CA ALA A 7 -8.93 -4.11 10.82
C ALA A 7 -9.34 -2.86 11.60
N GLY A 8 -10.12 -3.02 12.68
CA GLY A 8 -10.70 -1.89 13.40
C GLY A 8 -11.45 -2.29 14.65
N VAL A 9 -12.21 -1.32 15.18
CA VAL A 9 -13.00 -1.44 16.42
C VAL A 9 -14.06 -2.55 16.31
N VAL A 10 -14.36 -3.21 17.43
CA VAL A 10 -15.42 -4.22 17.55
C VAL A 10 -16.74 -3.66 17.03
N GLY A 11 -17.33 -4.32 16.02
CA GLY A 11 -18.54 -3.87 15.33
C GLY A 11 -18.69 -4.48 13.94
N ARG A 12 -19.63 -3.98 13.13
CA ARG A 12 -19.80 -4.44 11.73
C ARG A 12 -18.49 -4.21 10.95
N PRO A 13 -17.91 -5.24 10.32
CA PRO A 13 -16.65 -5.10 9.60
C PRO A 13 -16.72 -3.99 8.55
N ARG A 14 -15.81 -3.02 8.64
CA ARG A 14 -15.66 -1.99 7.63
C ARG A 14 -14.88 -2.58 6.46
N HIS A 15 -15.47 -2.58 5.27
CA HIS A 15 -14.80 -3.09 4.06
C HIS A 15 -14.08 -1.99 3.27
N ARG A 16 -14.24 -0.71 3.62
CA ARG A 16 -13.67 0.41 2.86
C ARG A 16 -13.03 1.44 3.79
N PRO A 17 -11.85 1.99 3.43
CA PRO A 17 -11.21 3.05 4.18
C PRO A 17 -11.96 4.38 4.02
N ASP A 18 -11.83 5.26 5.01
CA ASP A 18 -12.40 6.63 4.96
C ASP A 18 -11.75 7.49 3.87
N ALA A 19 -10.46 7.31 3.64
CA ALA A 19 -9.67 8.08 2.70
C ALA A 19 -8.58 7.23 2.05
N LEU A 20 -8.21 7.58 0.81
CA LEU A 20 -7.06 7.03 0.12
C LEU A 20 -6.08 8.14 -0.21
N PHE A 21 -4.87 8.02 0.32
CA PHE A 21 -3.74 8.90 0.03
C PHE A 21 -2.98 8.37 -1.18
N ALA A 22 -2.62 9.24 -2.12
CA ALA A 22 -1.81 8.85 -3.29
C ALA A 22 -0.91 9.99 -3.77
N ASP A 23 0.20 9.60 -4.41
CA ASP A 23 1.16 10.52 -5.02
C ASP A 23 0.57 11.30 -6.21
N ARG A 24 1.25 12.38 -6.58
CA ARG A 24 0.90 13.23 -7.75
C ARG A 24 0.84 12.47 -9.07
N GLY A 25 1.54 11.33 -9.16
CA GLY A 25 1.46 10.43 -10.32
C GLY A 25 0.02 10.00 -10.60
N TYR A 26 -0.81 9.89 -9.56
CA TYR A 26 -2.22 9.49 -9.65
C TYR A 26 -3.19 10.67 -9.81
N ASP A 27 -2.72 11.88 -10.10
CA ASP A 27 -3.60 13.05 -10.28
C ASP A 27 -4.39 12.99 -11.60
N HIS A 28 -5.47 12.22 -11.57
CA HIS A 28 -6.41 12.09 -12.68
C HIS A 28 -7.85 12.01 -12.14
N ASP A 29 -8.77 12.75 -12.76
CA ASP A 29 -10.18 12.79 -12.36
C ASP A 29 -10.85 11.42 -12.37
N LYS A 30 -10.44 10.53 -13.28
CA LYS A 30 -10.93 9.15 -13.32
C LYS A 30 -10.76 8.44 -11.97
N TYR A 31 -9.61 8.60 -11.31
CA TYR A 31 -9.34 7.95 -10.02
C TYR A 31 -10.15 8.61 -8.89
N ARG A 32 -10.28 9.94 -8.92
CA ARG A 32 -11.11 10.67 -7.94
C ARG A 32 -12.58 10.23 -8.02
N ARG A 33 -13.15 10.14 -9.23
CA ARG A 33 -14.53 9.67 -9.47
C ARG A 33 -14.73 8.23 -9.00
N LEU A 34 -13.79 7.33 -9.31
CA LEU A 34 -13.85 5.92 -8.89
C LEU A 34 -13.79 5.76 -7.36
N LEU A 35 -13.06 6.63 -6.66
CA LEU A 35 -12.97 6.62 -5.20
C LEU A 35 -14.26 7.16 -4.56
N TRP A 36 -14.81 8.26 -5.10
CA TRP A 36 -16.10 8.80 -4.64
C TRP A 36 -17.25 7.82 -4.83
N GLN A 37 -17.32 7.12 -5.97
CA GLN A 37 -18.30 6.04 -6.20
C GLN A 37 -18.20 4.90 -5.17
N ARG A 38 -17.01 4.72 -4.58
CA ARG A 38 -16.78 3.74 -3.53
C ARG A 38 -17.00 4.31 -2.12
N GLY A 39 -17.34 5.59 -1.99
CA GLY A 39 -17.44 6.27 -0.69
C GLY A 39 -16.09 6.43 0.01
N ILE A 40 -14.98 6.43 -0.76
CA ILE A 40 -13.62 6.61 -0.25
C ILE A 40 -13.17 8.02 -0.62
N ARG A 41 -12.77 8.84 0.36
CA ARG A 41 -12.30 10.21 0.09
C ARG A 41 -10.94 10.19 -0.64
N PRO A 42 -10.82 10.76 -1.85
CA PRO A 42 -9.54 10.83 -2.55
C PRO A 42 -8.66 11.95 -1.99
N VAL A 43 -7.53 11.60 -1.37
CA VAL A 43 -6.48 12.52 -0.93
C VAL A 43 -5.26 12.36 -1.85
N ILE A 44 -5.48 12.70 -3.11
CA ILE A 44 -4.47 12.62 -4.17
C ILE A 44 -3.83 14.00 -4.35
N ALA A 45 -2.51 14.08 -4.20
CA ALA A 45 -1.76 15.31 -4.42
C ALA A 45 -1.93 15.81 -5.86
N ARG A 46 -2.18 17.10 -6.05
CA ARG A 46 -2.31 17.69 -7.39
C ARG A 46 -0.95 17.96 -8.02
N ARG A 47 -0.85 17.81 -9.34
CA ARG A 47 0.34 18.18 -10.13
C ARG A 47 0.43 19.71 -10.21
N GLY A 48 1.65 20.26 -10.10
CA GLY A 48 1.89 21.71 -10.14
C GLY A 48 1.56 22.46 -8.85
N GLU A 49 0.88 21.83 -7.88
CA GLU A 49 0.61 22.45 -6.58
C GLU A 49 1.71 22.13 -5.54
N PRO A 50 1.98 23.06 -4.60
CA PRO A 50 2.90 22.82 -3.50
C PRO A 50 2.48 21.62 -2.64
N HIS A 51 3.43 21.06 -1.88
CA HIS A 51 3.17 19.90 -1.02
C HIS A 51 2.13 20.24 0.05
N GLY A 52 0.89 19.76 -0.09
CA GLY A 52 -0.21 20.09 0.83
C GLY A 52 -1.17 18.94 1.16
N SER A 53 -1.02 17.78 0.52
CA SER A 53 -1.92 16.63 0.76
C SER A 53 -1.70 15.91 2.09
N GLY A 54 -0.68 16.30 2.88
CA GLY A 54 -0.26 15.56 4.08
C GLY A 54 0.36 14.18 3.79
N LEU A 55 0.52 13.82 2.51
CA LEU A 55 1.01 12.50 2.09
C LEU A 55 2.36 12.16 2.70
N GLY A 56 3.27 13.13 2.84
CA GLY A 56 4.61 12.90 3.40
C GLY A 56 4.62 12.27 4.80
N ILE A 57 3.59 12.52 5.62
CA ILE A 57 3.46 11.93 6.96
C ILE A 57 3.13 10.43 6.89
N PHE A 58 2.28 10.04 5.94
CA PHE A 58 1.79 8.67 5.81
C PHE A 58 2.63 7.82 4.85
N ARG A 59 3.34 8.45 3.91
CA ARG A 59 4.10 7.77 2.84
C ARG A 59 5.22 6.88 3.39
N TYR A 60 5.81 7.25 4.53
CA TYR A 60 6.90 6.50 5.15
C TYR A 60 6.53 5.02 5.40
N VAL A 61 5.27 4.71 5.71
CA VAL A 61 4.84 3.33 5.99
C VAL A 61 4.99 2.47 4.74
N VAL A 62 4.56 2.99 3.59
CA VAL A 62 4.65 2.31 2.30
C VAL A 62 6.11 2.19 1.86
N GLU A 63 6.86 3.28 1.93
CA GLU A 63 8.28 3.30 1.55
C GLU A 63 9.11 2.32 2.41
N ARG A 64 8.84 2.27 3.72
CA ARG A 64 9.49 1.32 4.64
C ARG A 64 9.19 -0.13 4.27
N THR A 65 7.93 -0.45 3.97
CA THR A 65 7.54 -1.80 3.55
C THR A 65 8.21 -2.20 2.23
N ILE A 66 8.26 -1.29 1.25
CA ILE A 66 8.98 -1.51 -0.01
C ILE A 66 10.47 -1.72 0.25
N ALA A 67 11.08 -0.91 1.12
CA ALA A 67 12.50 -1.05 1.48
C ALA A 67 12.81 -2.41 2.10
N TRP A 68 11.93 -2.96 2.95
CA TRP A 68 12.09 -4.32 3.49
C TRP A 68 12.06 -5.38 2.40
N LEU A 69 11.16 -5.25 1.43
CA LEU A 69 11.10 -6.17 0.29
C LEU A 69 12.33 -6.04 -0.61
N HIS A 70 12.79 -4.82 -0.89
CA HIS A 70 14.00 -4.56 -1.68
C HIS A 70 15.30 -4.97 -0.96
N GLY A 71 15.26 -5.24 0.35
CA GLY A 71 16.35 -5.92 1.05
C GLY A 71 16.63 -7.33 0.49
N PHE A 72 15.64 -7.96 -0.15
CA PHE A 72 15.81 -9.22 -0.86
C PHE A 72 16.17 -8.94 -2.33
N ARG A 73 17.40 -9.26 -2.73
CA ARG A 73 17.96 -8.93 -4.05
C ARG A 73 17.08 -9.33 -5.25
N ARG A 74 16.37 -10.47 -5.16
CA ARG A 74 15.45 -10.96 -6.22
C ARG A 74 14.14 -10.17 -6.34
N LEU A 75 13.78 -9.40 -5.30
CA LEU A 75 12.61 -8.51 -5.29
C LEU A 75 12.98 -7.06 -5.60
N HIS A 76 14.22 -6.63 -5.30
CA HIS A 76 14.69 -5.30 -5.68
C HIS A 76 14.78 -5.14 -7.20
N ILE A 77 15.42 -6.09 -7.87
CA ILE A 77 15.47 -6.15 -9.32
C ILE A 77 14.65 -7.36 -9.75
N ARG A 78 13.64 -7.13 -10.59
CA ARG A 78 12.79 -8.21 -11.10
C ARG A 78 13.54 -9.01 -12.16
N TRP A 79 14.23 -10.06 -11.71
CA TRP A 79 14.88 -11.05 -12.59
C TRP A 79 13.90 -12.09 -13.13
N GLU A 80 12.84 -12.36 -12.37
CA GLU A 80 11.86 -13.39 -12.73
C GLU A 80 11.01 -12.93 -13.91
N ARG A 81 11.14 -13.67 -15.02
CA ARG A 81 10.34 -13.43 -16.23
C ARG A 81 8.87 -13.80 -16.04
N ARG A 82 8.60 -14.83 -15.23
CA ARG A 82 7.25 -15.25 -14.88
C ARG A 82 6.76 -14.50 -13.64
N ASP A 83 5.49 -14.14 -13.65
CA ASP A 83 4.79 -13.47 -12.57
C ASP A 83 4.54 -14.38 -11.36
N ASP A 84 4.17 -15.64 -11.58
CA ASP A 84 3.93 -16.61 -10.52
C ASP A 84 5.18 -16.87 -9.64
N ILE A 85 6.36 -16.96 -10.25
CA ILE A 85 7.62 -17.11 -9.52
C ILE A 85 7.93 -15.83 -8.70
N HIS A 86 7.68 -14.66 -9.27
CA HIS A 86 7.87 -13.39 -8.56
C HIS A 86 6.91 -13.27 -7.37
N GLU A 87 5.65 -13.66 -7.55
CA GLU A 87 4.64 -13.70 -6.50
C GLU A 87 5.02 -14.67 -5.38
N ALA A 88 5.57 -15.85 -5.71
CA ALA A 88 6.08 -16.79 -4.72
C ALA A 88 7.21 -16.19 -3.88
N PHE A 89 8.16 -15.46 -4.50
CA PHE A 89 9.21 -14.76 -3.74
C PHE A 89 8.66 -13.64 -2.87
N LEU A 90 7.65 -12.91 -3.35
CA LEU A 90 6.97 -11.88 -2.58
C LEU A 90 6.34 -12.50 -1.32
N GLY A 91 5.62 -13.61 -1.47
CA GLY A 91 5.03 -14.35 -0.35
C GLY A 91 6.07 -14.82 0.66
N LEU A 92 7.16 -15.44 0.20
CA LEU A 92 8.26 -15.89 1.06
C LEU A 92 8.91 -14.72 1.83
N ALA A 93 9.15 -13.59 1.16
CA ALA A 93 9.70 -12.40 1.80
C ALA A 93 8.75 -11.86 2.89
N THR A 94 7.45 -11.81 2.61
CA THR A 94 6.44 -11.42 3.61
C THR A 94 6.49 -12.34 4.83
N CYS A 95 6.52 -13.67 4.65
CA CYS A 95 6.61 -14.62 5.75
C CYS A 95 7.87 -14.40 6.62
N LEU A 96 9.03 -14.18 5.99
CA LEU A 96 10.28 -13.91 6.71
C LEU A 96 10.25 -12.59 7.47
N ILE A 97 9.69 -11.53 6.88
CA ILE A 97 9.54 -10.23 7.54
C ILE A 97 8.62 -10.38 8.76
N THR A 98 7.45 -11.01 8.60
CA THR A 98 6.51 -11.21 9.71
C THR A 98 7.10 -12.07 10.82
N TYR A 99 7.82 -13.15 10.46
CA TYR A 99 8.48 -14.02 11.44
C TYR A 99 9.50 -13.23 12.29
N ARG A 100 10.36 -12.43 11.64
CA ARG A 100 11.33 -11.57 12.34
C ARG A 100 10.66 -10.53 13.25
N HIS A 101 9.48 -10.03 12.88
CA HIS A 101 8.73 -9.13 13.75
C HIS A 101 8.18 -9.86 14.98
N VAL A 102 7.59 -11.05 14.80
CA VAL A 102 7.10 -11.86 15.93
C VAL A 102 8.25 -12.22 16.88
N GLN A 103 9.39 -12.66 16.35
CA GLN A 103 10.57 -12.98 17.16
C GLN A 103 11.16 -11.79 17.94
N ARG A 104 10.91 -10.55 17.52
CA ARG A 104 11.35 -9.35 18.26
C ARG A 104 10.37 -8.94 19.35
N LEU A 105 9.11 -9.38 19.26
CA LEU A 105 8.06 -9.07 20.22
C LEU A 105 7.97 -10.09 21.35
N CYS A 106 8.45 -11.32 21.10
CA CYS A 106 8.65 -12.38 22.10
C CYS A 106 10.05 -12.28 22.71
#